data_AF-A0A534LY10-F1
#
_entry.id   AF-A0A534LY10-F1
#
_cell.length_a   1.000
_cell.length_b   1.000
_cell.length_c   1.000
_cell.angle_alpha   90.00
_cell.angle_beta   90.00
_cell.angle_gamma   90.00
#
_symmetry.space_group_name_H-M   'P 1'
#
loop_
_entity.id
_entity.type
_entity.pdbx_description
1 polymer ?
#
loop_
_entity_poly.entity_id
_entity_poly.type
_entity_poly.pdbx_seq_one_letter_code
_entity_poly.pdbx_strand_id
1 'polypeptide(L)'
;MGTASGGSRVVVARPNLRGFRGLTFDGFGALLEGGPHRLPSVFERLFRERGGPVDPMAAEAWRQPVQKQFAAKSFVAFRDLHRNAFREMFTQFGLSGDLDACIDEAFDEYLRVRAYPEVASVLQQLEKEVA
;
A
#
# COMPACT_ATOMS: atom_id res chain seq x y z
N MET A 1 27.62 10.71 -13.80
CA MET A 1 26.67 9.68 -13.31
C MET A 1 26.55 9.86 -11.81
N GLY A 2 25.48 10.50 -11.33
CA GLY A 2 25.26 10.75 -9.90
C GLY A 2 24.24 9.75 -9.37
N THR A 3 24.67 8.84 -8.50
CA THR A 3 23.79 7.98 -7.73
C THR A 3 23.11 8.82 -6.65
N ALA A 4 21.86 9.19 -6.85
CA ALA A 4 21.03 9.75 -5.80
C ALA A 4 20.68 8.61 -4.83
N SER A 5 21.46 8.46 -3.76
CA SER A 5 21.08 7.63 -2.63
C SER A 5 19.89 8.31 -1.94
N GLY A 6 18.72 7.66 -1.99
CA GLY A 6 17.54 8.06 -1.24
C GLY A 6 17.77 7.85 0.25
N GLY A 7 18.53 8.73 0.88
CA GLY A 7 18.71 8.75 2.32
C GLY A 7 17.47 9.35 2.97
N SER A 8 16.72 8.54 3.73
CA SER A 8 15.69 9.05 4.63
C SER A 8 16.33 10.03 5.62
N ARG A 9 16.07 11.33 5.43
CA ARG A 9 16.51 12.37 6.36
C ARG A 9 15.44 12.51 7.44
N VAL A 10 15.74 12.07 8.65
CA VAL A 10 14.92 12.40 9.82
C VAL A 10 15.12 13.89 10.11
N VAL A 11 14.16 14.71 9.69
CA VAL A 11 14.09 16.12 10.08
C VAL A 11 13.30 16.17 11.38
N VAL A 12 14.00 16.17 12.51
CA VAL A 12 13.37 16.49 13.79
C VAL A 12 13.10 17.98 13.78
N ALA A 13 11.84 18.37 13.63
CA ALA A 13 11.44 19.76 13.79
C ALA A 13 11.89 20.24 15.18
N ARG A 14 12.28 21.53 15.29
CA ARG A 14 12.50 22.15 16.61
C ARG A 14 11.24 21.92 17.47
N PRO A 15 11.33 21.84 18.81
CA PRO A 15 10.22 21.48 19.72
C PRO A 15 9.07 22.51 19.78
N ASN A 16 8.80 23.21 18.69
CA ASN A 16 7.78 24.21 18.55
C ASN A 16 7.31 24.21 17.08
N LEU A 17 6.13 23.63 16.85
CA LEU A 17 5.46 23.62 15.55
C LEU A 17 4.75 24.95 15.25
N ARG A 18 4.87 25.98 16.11
CA ARG A 18 4.31 27.31 15.85
C ARG A 18 4.83 27.86 14.53
N GLY A 19 3.88 28.21 13.65
CA GLY A 19 4.15 28.74 12.32
C GLY A 19 3.91 27.73 11.19
N PHE A 20 3.87 26.43 11.49
CA PHE A 20 3.37 25.43 10.53
C PHE A 20 1.84 25.49 10.49
N ARG A 21 1.28 25.49 9.27
CA ARG A 21 -0.17 25.66 9.05
C ARG A 21 -0.89 24.37 8.62
N GLY A 22 -0.14 23.28 8.47
CA GLY A 22 -0.69 22.02 8.01
C GLY A 22 0.29 20.87 8.22
N LEU A 23 -0.27 19.71 8.53
CA LEU A 23 0.45 18.46 8.68
C LEU A 23 -0.32 17.40 7.88
N THR A 24 0.38 16.72 6.98
CA THR A 24 -0.17 15.62 6.19
C THR A 24 0.54 14.34 6.58
N PHE A 25 -0.23 13.28 6.76
CA PHE A 25 0.30 11.97 7.10
C PHE A 25 0.12 11.01 5.93
N ASP A 26 1.11 10.16 5.75
CA ASP A 26 0.92 8.95 4.96
C ASP A 26 -0.06 8.01 5.70
N GLY A 27 -0.82 7.20 4.95
CA GLY A 27 -1.84 6.33 5.51
C GLY A 27 -1.28 4.95 5.87
N PHE A 28 -1.07 4.11 4.87
CA PHE A 28 -0.65 2.72 5.04
C PHE A 28 0.76 2.61 5.61
N GLY A 29 0.93 1.88 6.71
CA GLY A 29 2.23 1.68 7.35
C GLY A 29 2.73 2.84 8.21
N ALA A 30 2.11 4.02 8.09
CA ALA A 30 2.37 5.16 8.99
C ALA A 30 1.28 5.30 10.06
N LEU A 31 0.00 5.32 9.65
CA LEU A 31 -1.14 5.40 10.57
C LEU A 31 -1.93 4.09 10.65
N LEU A 32 -1.90 3.31 9.57
CA LEU A 32 -2.78 2.17 9.37
C LEU A 32 -1.99 0.85 9.35
N GLU A 33 -2.35 -0.04 10.27
CA GLU A 33 -2.03 -1.47 10.24
C GLU A 33 -2.98 -2.17 9.25
N GLY A 34 -2.51 -3.22 8.60
CA GLY A 34 -3.16 -3.89 7.46
C GLY A 34 -2.79 -3.33 6.07
N GLY A 35 -3.61 -3.69 5.08
CA GLY A 35 -3.45 -3.25 3.70
C GLY A 35 -2.29 -3.90 2.96
N PRO A 36 -1.41 -3.13 2.27
CA PRO A 36 -0.49 -3.69 1.28
C PRO A 36 0.50 -4.75 1.80
N HIS A 37 0.77 -4.81 3.11
CA HIS A 37 1.63 -5.86 3.67
C HIS A 37 0.89 -7.19 3.90
N ARG A 38 -0.44 -7.20 3.89
CA ARG A 38 -1.25 -8.42 4.01
C ARG A 38 -1.47 -9.11 2.67
N LEU A 39 -1.35 -8.35 1.58
CA LEU A 39 -1.60 -8.87 0.25
C LEU A 39 -0.80 -10.14 -0.12
N PRO A 40 0.51 -10.27 0.22
CA PRO A 40 1.25 -11.47 -0.16
C PRO A 40 0.61 -12.76 0.37
N SER A 41 0.15 -12.77 1.63
CA SER A 41 -0.51 -13.95 2.21
C SER A 41 -1.91 -14.20 1.63
N VAL A 42 -2.62 -13.13 1.22
CA VAL A 42 -3.89 -13.24 0.49
C VAL A 42 -3.67 -13.89 -0.87
N PHE A 43 -2.66 -13.44 -1.61
CA PHE A 43 -2.32 -13.99 -2.92
C PHE A 43 -1.86 -15.43 -2.83
N GLU A 44 -0.98 -15.77 -1.89
CA GLU A 44 -0.59 -17.16 -1.64
C GLU A 44 -1.80 -18.06 -1.37
N ARG A 45 -2.77 -17.59 -0.58
CA ARG A 45 -4.01 -18.31 -0.33
C ARG A 45 -4.84 -18.47 -1.60
N LEU A 46 -5.07 -17.39 -2.34
CA LEU A 46 -5.83 -17.42 -3.59
C LEU A 46 -5.20 -18.37 -4.62
N PHE A 47 -3.88 -18.30 -4.81
CA PHE A 47 -3.15 -19.22 -5.68
C PHE A 47 -3.31 -20.67 -5.23
N ARG A 48 -3.18 -20.95 -3.92
CA ARG A 48 -3.36 -22.30 -3.37
C ARG A 48 -4.78 -22.84 -3.60
N GLU A 49 -5.80 -22.02 -3.34
CA GLU A 49 -7.22 -22.42 -3.45
C GLU A 49 -7.67 -22.58 -4.90
N ARG A 50 -7.04 -21.87 -5.84
CA ARG A 50 -7.43 -21.82 -7.25
C ARG A 50 -6.41 -22.48 -8.20
N GLY A 51 -5.54 -23.33 -7.66
CA GLY A 51 -4.63 -24.17 -8.45
C GLY A 51 -3.51 -23.42 -9.19
N GLY A 52 -3.16 -22.22 -8.75
CA GLY A 52 -2.01 -21.48 -9.25
C GLY A 52 -0.73 -21.72 -8.43
N PRO A 53 0.41 -21.14 -8.85
CA PRO A 53 1.69 -21.32 -8.20
C PRO A 53 1.72 -20.62 -6.83
N VAL A 54 2.09 -21.37 -5.79
CA VAL A 54 2.33 -20.83 -4.45
C VAL A 54 3.82 -20.55 -4.32
N ASP A 55 4.29 -19.51 -5.02
CA ASP A 55 5.68 -19.07 -4.94
C ASP A 55 5.77 -17.58 -4.51
N PRO A 56 6.78 -17.18 -3.70
CA PRO A 56 6.89 -15.81 -3.19
C PRO A 56 6.99 -14.72 -4.27
N MET A 57 7.56 -15.03 -5.44
CA MET A 57 7.63 -14.08 -6.56
C MET A 57 6.24 -13.79 -7.11
N ALA A 58 5.36 -14.79 -7.21
CA ALA A 58 3.98 -14.60 -7.63
C ALA A 58 3.22 -13.66 -6.68
N ALA A 59 3.42 -13.81 -5.36
CA ALA A 59 2.77 -12.99 -4.33
C ALA A 59 3.26 -11.53 -4.29
N GLU A 60 4.43 -11.24 -4.86
CA GLU A 60 5.05 -9.91 -4.87
C GLU A 60 4.98 -9.20 -6.24
N ALA A 61 4.63 -9.92 -7.31
CA ALA A 61 4.67 -9.43 -8.69
C ALA A 61 3.79 -8.18 -8.93
N TRP A 62 2.70 -8.01 -8.17
CA TRP A 62 1.81 -6.84 -8.27
C TRP A 62 2.50 -5.51 -7.91
N ARG A 63 3.59 -5.52 -7.12
CA ARG A 63 4.24 -4.28 -6.69
C ARG A 63 4.92 -3.56 -7.85
N GLN A 64 5.50 -4.30 -8.79
CA GLN A 64 6.24 -3.71 -9.90
C GLN A 64 5.37 -2.80 -10.80
N PRO A 65 4.19 -3.22 -11.31
CA PRO A 65 3.32 -2.34 -12.09
C PRO A 65 2.81 -1.15 -11.28
N VAL A 66 2.52 -1.33 -9.98
CA VAL A 66 2.14 -0.21 -9.10
C VAL A 66 3.28 0.82 -8.97
N GLN A 67 4.52 0.35 -8.76
CA GLN A 67 5.69 1.25 -8.64
C GLN A 67 5.99 1.99 -9.95
N LYS A 68 5.83 1.34 -11.11
CA LYS A 68 6.00 1.98 -12.42
C LYS A 68 5.04 3.16 -12.61
N GLN A 69 3.84 3.10 -12.03
CA GLN A 69 2.86 4.17 -12.14
C GLN A 69 3.30 5.47 -11.47
N PHE A 70 4.18 5.43 -10.45
CA PHE A 70 4.70 6.64 -9.82
C PHE A 70 5.52 7.53 -10.76
N ALA A 71 6.06 6.96 -11.85
CA ALA A 71 6.77 7.69 -12.89
C ALA A 71 5.91 7.97 -14.15
N ALA A 72 4.64 7.57 -14.15
CA ALA A 72 3.76 7.73 -15.31
C ALA A 72 3.29 9.17 -15.49
N LYS A 73 3.07 9.56 -16.75
CA LYS A 73 2.59 10.92 -17.10
C LYS A 73 1.08 11.10 -16.92
N SER A 74 0.31 10.01 -17.02
CA SER A 74 -1.14 10.03 -16.88
C SER A 74 -1.56 9.61 -15.48
N PHE A 75 -2.52 10.34 -14.91
CA PHE A 75 -3.17 9.93 -13.68
C PHE A 75 -4.03 8.69 -13.93
N VAL A 76 -3.95 7.72 -13.01
CA VAL A 76 -4.80 6.54 -12.95
C VAL A 76 -5.33 6.45 -11.53
N ALA A 77 -6.64 6.22 -11.39
CA ALA A 77 -7.24 6.12 -10.07
C ALA A 77 -6.67 4.91 -9.31
N PHE A 78 -6.54 5.07 -7.99
CA PHE A 78 -5.91 4.06 -7.13
C PHE A 78 -6.51 2.65 -7.28
N ARG A 79 -7.84 2.55 -7.34
CA ARG A 79 -8.55 1.27 -7.51
C ARG A 79 -8.23 0.63 -8.87
N ASP A 80 -8.23 1.42 -9.94
CA ASP A 80 -7.97 0.93 -11.28
C ASP A 80 -6.52 0.46 -11.45
N LEU A 81 -5.57 1.19 -10.87
CA LEU A 81 -4.16 0.80 -10.84
C LEU A 81 -3.97 -0.58 -10.21
N HIS A 82 -4.55 -0.80 -9.02
CA HIS A 82 -4.41 -2.07 -8.30
C HIS A 82 -5.19 -3.20 -8.99
N ARG A 83 -6.40 -2.94 -9.48
CA ARG A 83 -7.18 -3.90 -10.27
C ARG A 83 -6.40 -4.39 -11.48
N ASN A 84 -5.76 -3.49 -12.22
CA ASN A 84 -4.94 -3.84 -13.39
C ASN A 84 -3.70 -4.65 -12.98
N ALA A 85 -2.99 -4.22 -11.92
CA ALA A 85 -1.82 -4.92 -11.40
C ALA A 85 -2.15 -6.36 -10.94
N PHE A 86 -3.25 -6.53 -10.21
CA PHE A 86 -3.68 -7.85 -9.73
C PHE A 86 -4.12 -8.74 -10.88
N ARG A 87 -4.87 -8.19 -11.84
CA ARG A 87 -5.29 -8.93 -13.04
C ARG A 87 -4.09 -9.41 -13.86
N GLU A 88 -3.10 -8.54 -14.09
CA GLU A 88 -1.87 -8.87 -14.81
C GLU A 88 -1.13 -10.01 -14.11
N MET A 89 -0.93 -9.89 -12.79
CA MET A 89 -0.31 -10.92 -11.97
C MET A 89 -1.08 -12.25 -12.03
N PHE A 90 -2.38 -12.25 -11.77
CA PHE A 90 -3.18 -13.48 -11.79
C PHE A 90 -3.15 -14.16 -13.17
N THR A 91 -3.18 -13.38 -14.25
CA THR A 91 -3.07 -13.91 -15.61
C THR A 91 -1.68 -14.48 -15.87
N GLN A 92 -0.61 -13.75 -15.51
CA GLN A 92 0.78 -14.16 -15.70
C GLN A 92 1.08 -15.48 -15.01
N PHE A 93 0.54 -15.68 -13.81
CA PHE A 93 0.77 -16.88 -12.99
C PHE A 93 -0.34 -17.93 -13.16
N GLY A 94 -1.27 -17.76 -14.11
CA GLY A 94 -2.24 -18.79 -14.47
C GLY A 94 -3.25 -19.12 -13.36
N LEU A 95 -3.65 -18.13 -12.55
CA LEU A 95 -4.75 -18.30 -11.60
C LEU A 95 -6.03 -18.69 -12.37
N SER A 96 -6.67 -19.78 -11.97
CA SER A 96 -7.86 -20.28 -12.66
C SER A 96 -9.16 -19.82 -12.00
N GLY A 97 -10.24 -19.71 -12.79
CA GLY A 97 -11.57 -19.31 -12.32
C GLY A 97 -11.89 -17.84 -12.51
N ASP A 98 -12.79 -17.31 -11.68
CA ASP A 98 -13.27 -15.92 -11.74
C ASP A 98 -12.23 -14.95 -11.16
N LEU A 99 -11.49 -14.28 -12.05
CA LEU A 99 -10.46 -13.32 -11.69
C LEU A 99 -11.04 -12.05 -11.06
N ASP A 100 -12.24 -11.61 -11.46
CA ASP A 100 -12.84 -10.39 -10.93
C ASP A 100 -13.23 -10.56 -9.47
N ALA A 101 -13.78 -11.73 -9.11
CA ALA A 101 -14.04 -12.08 -7.72
C ALA A 101 -12.74 -12.11 -6.89
N CYS A 102 -11.66 -12.68 -7.42
CA CYS A 102 -10.36 -12.73 -6.72
C CYS A 102 -9.75 -11.33 -6.54
N ILE A 103 -9.91 -10.45 -7.53
CA ILE A 103 -9.46 -9.06 -7.45
C ILE A 103 -10.24 -8.30 -6.39
N ASP A 104 -11.56 -8.44 -6.36
CA ASP A 104 -12.39 -7.76 -5.37
C ASP A 104 -12.09 -8.26 -3.96
N GLU A 105 -11.89 -9.56 -3.76
CA GLU A 105 -11.44 -10.13 -2.48
C GLU A 105 -10.08 -9.58 -2.03
N ALA A 106 -9.10 -9.51 -2.93
CA ALA A 106 -7.80 -8.93 -2.64
C ALA A 106 -7.89 -7.44 -2.30
N PHE A 107 -8.77 -6.70 -2.97
CA PHE A 107 -8.99 -5.29 -2.71
C PHE A 107 -9.71 -5.04 -1.38
N ASP A 108 -10.67 -5.90 -1.01
CA ASP A 108 -11.33 -5.83 0.29
C ASP A 108 -10.34 -6.04 1.43
N GLU A 109 -9.41 -6.99 1.31
CA GLU A 109 -8.35 -7.16 2.32
C GLU A 109 -7.33 -6.01 2.28
N TYR A 110 -7.07 -5.40 1.12
CA TYR A 110 -6.27 -4.16 1.03
C TYR A 110 -6.88 -3.05 1.88
N LEU A 111 -8.19 -2.86 1.79
CA LEU A 111 -8.91 -1.82 2.53
C LEU A 111 -9.20 -2.23 3.98
N ARG A 112 -8.95 -3.48 4.35
CA ARG A 112 -9.13 -3.97 5.71
C ARG A 112 -7.98 -3.53 6.61
N VAL A 113 -8.06 -2.28 7.04
CA VAL A 113 -7.09 -1.63 7.91
C VAL A 113 -7.65 -1.27 9.27
N ARG A 114 -6.75 -1.06 10.21
CA ARG A 114 -7.02 -0.49 11.52
C ARG A 114 -5.95 0.55 11.84
N ALA A 115 -6.31 1.62 12.52
CA ALA A 115 -5.30 2.53 13.04
C ALA A 115 -4.44 1.82 14.09
N TYR A 116 -3.15 2.10 14.15
CA TYR A 116 -2.31 1.64 15.26
C TYR A 116 -2.87 2.16 16.60
N PRO A 117 -2.72 1.42 17.72
CA PRO A 117 -3.32 1.78 19.00
C PRO A 117 -3.03 3.21 19.48
N GLU A 118 -1.83 3.71 19.20
CA GLU A 118 -1.34 5.03 19.58
C GLU A 118 -1.83 6.18 18.69
N VAL A 119 -2.33 5.90 17.48
CA VAL A 119 -2.61 6.93 16.48
C VAL A 119 -3.65 7.94 16.99
N ALA A 120 -4.70 7.46 17.63
CA ALA A 120 -5.74 8.34 18.15
C ALA A 120 -5.21 9.31 19.22
N SER A 121 -4.39 8.83 20.15
CA SER A 121 -3.86 9.67 21.23
C SER A 121 -2.81 10.66 20.72
N VAL A 122 -1.96 10.25 19.78
CA VAL A 122 -0.95 11.11 19.15
C VAL A 122 -1.61 12.23 18.34
N LEU A 123 -2.61 11.91 17.51
CA LEU A 123 -3.30 12.92 16.70
C LEU A 123 -4.03 13.94 17.59
N GLN A 124 -4.65 13.51 18.69
CA GLN A 124 -5.27 14.43 19.67
C GLN A 124 -4.27 15.33 20.38
N GLN A 125 -3.05 14.84 20.65
CA GLN A 125 -1.99 15.66 21.23
C GLN A 125 -1.48 16.69 20.23
N LEU A 126 -1.26 16.26 18.98
CA LEU A 126 -0.81 17.15 17.90
C LEU A 126 -1.83 18.25 17.58
N GLU A 127 -3.12 17.94 17.59
CA GLU A 127 -4.18 18.94 17.39
C GLU A 127 -4.07 20.10 18.39
N LYS A 128 -3.76 19.81 19.66
CA LYS A 128 -3.57 20.83 20.71
C LYS A 128 -2.31 21.68 20.53
N GLU A 129 -1.32 21.20 19.78
CA GLU A 129 -0.07 21.93 19.51
C GLU A 129 -0.16 22.82 18.26
N VAL A 130 -1.16 22.57 17.40
CA VAL A 130 -1.37 23.27 16.13
C VAL A 130 -2.58 24.22 16.16
N ALA A 131 -3.59 23.97 17.03
CA ALA A 131 -4.74 24.84 17.28
C ALA A 131 -4.39 26.06 18.16
#